data_AF-A0A1B8YFU1-F1
#
_entry.id   AF-A0A1B8YFU1-F1
#
_cell.length_a   1.000
_cell.length_b   1.000
_cell.length_c   1.000
_cell.angle_alpha   90.00
_cell.angle_beta   90.00
_cell.angle_gamma   90.00
#
_symmetry.space_group_name_H-M   'P 1'
#
loop_
_entity.id
_entity.type
_entity.pdbx_description
1 polymer ?
#
loop_
_entity_poly.entity_id
_entity_poly.type
_entity_poly.pdbx_seq_one_letter_code
_entity_poly.pdbx_strand_id
1 'polypeptide(L)'
;MMNELTNLHTSPLTVTDANGKRITIPVGHSVLADGDFIDHLFHQAGMMRVEVLDTHDADTDDKDIGALREEYETLIGKKAPAAAKASTLQKAIDDKREEIQQASRSENADNPSI
;
A
#
# COMPACT_ATOMS: atom_id res chain seq x y z
N MET A 1 -5.86 3.32 -11.86
CA MET A 1 -5.42 1.95 -11.48
C MET A 1 -4.07 1.76 -12.14
N MET A 2 -3.02 1.48 -11.36
CA MET A 2 -1.69 1.33 -11.93
C MET A 2 -1.46 -0.11 -12.38
N ASN A 3 -1.00 -0.28 -13.61
CA ASN A 3 -0.69 -1.58 -14.19
C ASN A 3 0.77 -1.61 -14.67
N GLU A 4 1.44 -2.72 -14.42
CA GLU A 4 2.68 -3.05 -15.10
C GLU A 4 2.36 -3.77 -16.41
N LEU A 5 2.84 -3.20 -17.52
CA LEU A 5 2.63 -3.71 -18.87
C LEU A 5 3.93 -4.26 -19.41
N THR A 6 4.01 -5.59 -19.57
CA THR A 6 5.19 -6.26 -20.13
C THR A 6 4.96 -6.61 -21.59
N ASN A 7 5.87 -6.20 -22.47
CA ASN A 7 5.83 -6.55 -23.88
C ASN A 7 6.41 -7.96 -24.11
N LEU A 8 5.53 -8.89 -24.48
CA LEU A 8 5.87 -10.28 -24.83
C LEU A 8 6.03 -10.49 -26.36
N HIS A 9 5.79 -9.46 -27.14
CA HIS A 9 5.85 -9.48 -28.60
C HIS A 9 7.26 -9.18 -29.12
N THR A 10 7.53 -9.51 -30.38
CA THR A 10 8.85 -9.28 -31.03
C THR A 10 9.04 -7.86 -31.58
N SER A 11 8.06 -6.98 -31.38
CA SER A 11 8.08 -5.57 -31.84
C SER A 11 7.64 -4.64 -30.72
N PRO A 12 8.08 -3.37 -30.72
CA PRO A 12 7.62 -2.38 -29.75
C PRO A 12 6.09 -2.24 -29.78
N LEU A 13 5.48 -2.18 -28.60
CA LEU A 13 4.04 -1.94 -28.45
C LEU A 13 3.81 -0.51 -28.02
N THR A 14 2.86 0.19 -28.64
CA THR A 14 2.45 1.53 -28.21
C THR A 14 1.04 1.47 -27.67
N VAL A 15 0.87 1.85 -26.41
CA VAL A 15 -0.42 1.95 -25.73
C VAL A 15 -0.70 3.40 -25.34
N THR A 16 -1.97 3.72 -25.12
CA THR A 16 -2.38 5.01 -24.57
C THR A 16 -2.90 4.76 -23.17
N ASP A 17 -2.39 5.49 -22.19
CA ASP A 17 -2.85 5.41 -20.80
C ASP A 17 -4.18 6.15 -20.59
N ALA A 18 -4.76 6.04 -19.40
CA ALA A 18 -6.01 6.71 -19.03
C ALA A 18 -5.93 8.25 -19.10
N ASN A 19 -4.73 8.83 -19.02
CA ASN A 19 -4.48 10.26 -19.12
C ASN A 19 -4.26 10.72 -20.57
N GLY A 20 -4.38 9.82 -21.54
CA GLY A 20 -4.14 10.11 -22.96
C GLY A 20 -2.66 10.16 -23.35
N LYS A 21 -1.74 9.78 -22.46
CA LYS A 21 -0.31 9.72 -22.75
C LYS A 21 0.00 8.45 -23.54
N ARG A 22 0.73 8.61 -24.64
CA ARG A 22 1.23 7.49 -25.44
C ARG A 22 2.51 6.95 -24.82
N ILE A 23 2.51 5.65 -24.52
CA ILE A 23 3.62 4.93 -23.92
C ILE A 23 4.07 3.86 -24.91
N THR A 24 5.37 3.83 -25.22
CA THR A 24 5.95 2.78 -26.06
C THR A 24 6.76 1.84 -25.18
N ILE A 25 6.45 0.55 -25.26
CA ILE A 25 7.03 -0.54 -24.50
C ILE A 25 8.03 -1.27 -25.41
N PRO A 26 9.35 -1.16 -25.18
CA PRO A 26 10.33 -1.92 -25.93
C PRO A 26 10.13 -3.43 -25.78
N VAL A 27 10.65 -4.20 -26.72
CA VAL A 27 10.55 -5.67 -26.73
C VAL A 27 11.20 -6.25 -25.46
N GLY A 28 10.46 -7.09 -24.72
CA GLY A 28 10.95 -7.73 -23.50
C GLY A 28 11.08 -6.80 -22.29
N HIS A 29 10.60 -5.56 -22.39
CA HIS A 29 10.59 -4.61 -21.26
C HIS A 29 9.19 -4.46 -20.67
N SER A 30 9.16 -4.00 -19.42
CA SER A 30 7.95 -3.57 -18.72
C SER A 30 7.92 -2.06 -18.54
N VAL A 31 6.71 -1.50 -18.50
CA VAL A 31 6.47 -0.11 -18.12
C VAL A 31 5.25 -0.01 -17.21
N LEU A 32 5.22 1.01 -16.36
CA LEU A 32 4.03 1.34 -15.58
C LEU A 32 3.13 2.27 -16.38
N ALA A 33 1.84 1.94 -16.41
CA ALA A 33 0.81 2.74 -17.07
C ALA A 33 -0.45 2.79 -16.20
N ASP A 34 -1.12 3.94 -16.20
CA ASP A 34 -2.41 4.11 -15.52
C ASP A 34 -3.56 3.79 -16.48
N GLY A 35 -4.59 3.12 -15.97
CA GLY A 35 -5.78 2.73 -16.73
C GLY A 35 -6.01 1.23 -16.70
N ASP A 36 -7.17 0.78 -17.16
CA ASP A 36 -7.51 -0.63 -17.25
C ASP A 36 -7.03 -1.20 -18.61
N PHE A 37 -6.18 -2.23 -18.56
CA PHE A 37 -5.62 -2.88 -19.75
C PHE A 37 -6.09 -4.33 -19.90
N ILE A 38 -7.00 -4.82 -19.05
CA ILE A 38 -7.50 -6.20 -19.10
C ILE A 38 -8.23 -6.47 -20.43
N ASP A 39 -8.98 -5.50 -20.95
CA ASP A 39 -9.65 -5.63 -22.25
C ASP A 39 -8.82 -5.04 -23.42
N HIS A 40 -7.54 -4.74 -23.21
CA HIS A 40 -6.70 -4.15 -24.24
C HIS A 40 -6.37 -5.17 -25.35
N LEU A 41 -6.41 -4.74 -26.61
CA LEU A 41 -6.17 -5.62 -27.78
C LEU A 41 -4.87 -6.44 -27.67
N PHE A 42 -3.77 -5.80 -27.26
CA PHE A 42 -2.49 -6.50 -27.07
C PHE A 42 -2.51 -7.50 -25.91
N HIS A 43 -3.32 -7.28 -24.88
CA HIS A 43 -3.48 -8.25 -23.80
C HIS A 43 -4.27 -9.46 -24.29
N GLN A 44 -5.42 -9.22 -24.94
CA GLN A 44 -6.26 -10.27 -25.51
C GLN A 44 -5.54 -11.10 -26.58
N ALA A 45 -4.64 -10.47 -27.34
CA ALA A 45 -3.80 -11.16 -28.33
C ALA A 45 -2.60 -11.92 -27.73
N GLY A 46 -2.41 -11.88 -26.40
CA GLY A 46 -1.26 -12.51 -25.72
C GLY A 46 0.08 -11.84 -26.00
N MET A 47 0.07 -10.63 -26.55
CA MET A 47 1.25 -9.84 -26.89
C MET A 47 1.76 -9.01 -25.72
N MET A 48 0.89 -8.73 -24.76
CA MET A 48 1.18 -7.89 -23.60
C MET A 48 0.64 -8.57 -22.35
N ARG A 49 1.50 -8.75 -21.35
CA ARG A 49 1.06 -9.14 -20.01
C ARG A 49 0.70 -7.88 -19.23
N VAL A 50 -0.41 -7.94 -18.50
CA VAL A 50 -0.88 -6.88 -17.60
C VAL A 50 -0.82 -7.45 -16.20
N GLU A 51 -0.02 -6.83 -15.33
CA GLU A 51 -0.01 -7.12 -13.90
C GLU A 51 -0.60 -5.91 -13.17
N VAL A 52 -1.67 -6.14 -12.42
CA VAL A 52 -2.29 -5.10 -11.60
C VAL A 52 -1.35 -4.84 -10.44
N LEU A 53 -0.72 -3.66 -10.44
CA LEU A 53 -0.04 -3.19 -9.27
C LEU A 53 -1.12 -2.70 -8.32
N ASP A 54 -1.53 -3.59 -7.42
CA ASP A 54 -2.28 -3.22 -6.24
C ASP A 54 -1.35 -2.29 -5.46
N THR A 55 -1.55 -0.98 -5.60
CA THR A 55 -0.84 0.03 -4.82
C THR A 55 -1.37 -0.01 -3.39
N HIS A 56 -1.17 -1.12 -2.71
CA HIS A 56 -1.37 -1.22 -1.27
C HIS A 56 -0.14 -0.81 -0.47
N ASP A 57 1.03 -0.61 -1.11
CA ASP A 57 2.28 -0.39 -0.38
C ASP A 57 3.26 0.63 -1.02
N ALA A 58 2.79 1.82 -1.43
CA ALA A 58 3.72 2.85 -1.89
C ALA A 58 3.38 4.31 -1.50
N ASP A 59 2.49 4.54 -0.53
CA ASP A 59 2.26 5.88 0.05
C ASP A 59 1.98 5.82 1.56
N THR A 60 2.76 5.02 2.31
CA THR A 60 2.74 5.06 3.79
C THR A 60 3.79 5.99 4.39
N ASP A 61 4.61 6.68 3.59
CA ASP A 61 5.58 7.64 4.15
C ASP A 61 4.94 8.99 4.49
N ASP A 62 3.73 9.27 3.98
CA ASP A 62 2.96 10.49 4.26
C ASP A 62 1.50 10.20 4.66
N LYS A 63 1.19 8.99 5.15
CA LYS A 63 -0.04 8.80 5.97
C LYS A 63 0.18 9.53 7.29
N ASP A 64 -0.18 10.81 7.28
CA ASP A 64 -0.32 11.72 8.40
C ASP A 64 0.53 11.34 9.62
N ILE A 65 1.86 11.49 9.52
CA ILE A 65 2.75 11.38 10.70
C ILE A 65 2.23 12.28 11.84
N GLY A 66 1.56 13.39 11.52
CA GLY A 66 0.82 14.20 12.49
C GLY A 66 -0.24 13.40 13.25
N ALA A 67 -1.14 12.72 12.55
CA ALA A 67 -2.17 11.88 13.17
C ALA A 67 -1.56 10.72 13.98
N LEU A 68 -0.51 10.07 13.47
CA LEU A 68 0.20 9.03 14.22
C LEU A 68 0.85 9.57 15.49
N ARG A 69 1.35 10.80 15.49
CA ARG A 69 1.93 11.42 16.69
C ARG A 69 0.86 11.74 17.73
N GLU A 70 -0.28 12.27 17.30
CA GLU A 70 -1.42 12.55 18.19
C GLU A 70 -1.97 11.26 18.81
N GLU A 71 -2.09 10.20 18.01
CA GLU A 71 -2.57 8.91 18.50
C GLU A 71 -1.56 8.24 19.45
N TYR A 72 -0.27 8.28 19.11
CA TYR A 72 0.80 7.82 19.99
C TYR A 72 0.75 8.57 21.33
N GLU A 73 0.60 9.90 21.32
CA GLU A 73 0.49 10.70 22.54
C GLU A 73 -0.77 10.34 23.36
N THR A 74 -1.89 10.06 22.69
CA THR A 74 -3.14 9.66 23.33
C THR A 74 -3.03 8.29 24.00
N LEU A 75 -2.43 7.30 23.32
CA LEU A 75 -2.36 5.92 23.81
C LEU A 75 -1.22 5.68 24.80
N ILE A 76 -0.08 6.33 24.60
CA ILE A 76 1.15 6.12 25.39
C ILE A 76 1.31 7.22 26.45
N GLY A 77 0.58 8.33 26.34
CA GLY A 77 0.64 9.46 27.27
C GLY A 77 1.95 10.26 27.16
N LYS A 78 2.74 10.02 26.11
CA LYS A 78 4.04 10.66 25.87
C LYS A 78 4.11 11.15 24.45
N LYS A 79 4.74 12.30 24.24
CA LYS A 79 4.99 12.82 22.89
C LYS A 79 5.84 11.85 22.08
N ALA A 80 5.36 11.56 20.88
CA ALA A 80 6.08 10.79 19.89
C ALA A 80 7.44 11.43 19.55
N PRO A 81 8.52 10.65 19.39
CA PRO A 81 9.82 11.20 19.00
C PRO A 81 9.75 11.90 17.65
N ALA A 82 10.23 13.14 17.57
CA ALA A 82 10.19 13.93 16.33
C ALA A 82 10.99 13.34 15.16
N ALA A 83 11.95 12.45 15.45
CA ALA A 83 12.76 11.73 14.47
C ALA A 83 12.22 10.33 14.12
N ALA A 84 11.14 9.87 14.78
CA ALA A 84 10.53 8.58 14.47
C ALA A 84 9.78 8.65 13.14
N LYS A 85 9.96 7.62 12.32
CA LYS A 85 9.23 7.45 11.04
C LYS A 85 7.82 6.93 11.30
N ALA A 86 6.92 7.15 10.33
CA ALA A 86 5.52 6.68 10.38
C ALA A 86 5.43 5.19 10.77
N SER A 87 6.23 4.33 10.14
CA SER A 87 6.28 2.89 10.42
C SER A 87 6.68 2.54 11.86
N THR A 88 7.56 3.34 12.48
CA THR A 88 7.98 3.14 13.88
C THR A 88 6.88 3.58 14.84
N LEU A 89 6.19 4.69 14.55
CA LEU A 89 5.07 5.17 15.35
C LEU A 89 3.88 4.21 15.28
N GLN A 90 3.55 3.75 14.08
CA GLN A 90 2.48 2.79 13.83
C GLN A 90 2.71 1.50 14.63
N LYS A 91 3.91 0.91 14.52
CA LYS A 91 4.25 -0.29 15.27
C LYS A 91 4.08 -0.10 16.79
N ALA A 92 4.51 1.03 17.34
CA ALA A 92 4.37 1.30 18.77
C ALA A 92 2.91 1.50 19.20
N ILE A 93 2.07 2.10 18.35
CA ILE A 93 0.63 2.23 18.56
C ILE A 93 -0.03 0.85 18.57
N ASP A 94 0.29 0.00 17.59
CA ASP A 94 -0.26 -1.34 17.49
C ASP A 94 0.15 -2.21 18.69
N ASP A 95 1.43 -2.20 19.05
CA ASP A 95 1.95 -2.90 20.24
C ASP A 95 1.19 -2.44 21.51
N LYS A 96 0.91 -1.14 21.66
CA LYS A 96 0.19 -0.60 22.84
C LYS A 96 -1.29 -0.95 22.84
N ARG A 97 -1.94 -0.93 21.68
CA ARG A 97 -3.35 -1.33 21.53
C ARG A 97 -3.54 -2.80 21.87
N GLU A 98 -2.62 -3.66 21.45
CA GLU A 98 -2.62 -5.07 21.82
C GLU A 98 -2.44 -5.25 23.34
N GLU A 99 -1.52 -4.51 23.96
CA GLU A 99 -1.32 -4.56 25.42
C GLU A 99 -2.60 -4.15 26.18
N ILE A 100 -3.30 -3.11 25.74
CA ILE A 100 -4.57 -2.67 26.34
C ILE A 100 -5.67 -3.73 26.17
N GLN A 101 -5.75 -4.38 25.00
CA GLN A 101 -6.69 -5.48 24.75
C GLN A 101 -6.38 -6.72 25.62
N GLN A 102 -5.10 -7.02 25.84
CA GLN A 102 -4.69 -8.12 26.71
C GLN A 102 -4.92 -7.80 28.20
N ALA A 103 -4.65 -6.57 28.63
CA ALA A 103 -4.91 -6.11 29.99
C ALA A 103 -6.40 -6.15 30.32
N SER A 104 -7.26 -5.64 29.44
CA SER A 104 -8.72 -5.69 29.60
C SER A 104 -9.28 -7.12 29.57
N ARG A 105 -8.63 -8.06 28.85
CA ARG A 105 -8.98 -9.49 28.90
C ARG A 105 -8.58 -10.15 30.21
N SER A 106 -7.49 -9.71 30.82
CA SER A 106 -6.98 -10.24 32.10
C SER A 106 -7.77 -9.72 33.30
N GLU A 107 -8.24 -8.47 33.25
CA GLU A 107 -9.04 -7.86 34.32
C GLU A 107 -10.43 -8.51 34.51
N ASN A 108 -10.97 -9.15 33.45
CA ASN A 108 -12.24 -9.89 33.51
C ASN A 108 -12.12 -11.34 34.01
N ALA A 109 -10.90 -11.86 34.22
CA ALA A 109 -10.68 -13.21 34.73
C ALA A 109 -10.52 -13.28 36.26
N ASP A 110 -10.37 -12.13 36.93
CA ASP A 110 -10.06 -12.04 38.36
C ASP A 110 -11.21 -11.49 39.22
N ASN A 111 -12.45 -11.56 38.72
CA ASN A 111 -13.64 -11.38 39.56
C ASN A 111 -14.40 -12.71 39.68
N PRO A 112 -13.92 -13.68 40.48
CA PRO A 112 -14.80 -14.73 40.97
C PRO A 112 -15.80 -14.05 41.91
N SER A 113 -16.99 -13.74 41.39
CA SER A 113 -18.15 -13.41 42.22
C SER A 113 -18.24 -14.42 43.37
N ILE A 114 -18.07 -13.90 44.58
CA ILE A 114 -18.35 -14.57 45.86
C ILE A 114 -19.82 -14.91 45.93
#